data_AF-I4Z361-F1
#
_entry.id   AF-I4Z361-F1
#
_cell.length_a   1.000
_cell.length_b   1.000
_cell.length_c   1.000
_cell.angle_alpha   90.00
_cell.angle_beta   90.00
_cell.angle_gamma   90.00
#
_symmetry.space_group_name_H-M   'P 1'
#
loop_
_entity.id
_entity.type
_entity.pdbx_description
1 polymer ?
#
loop_
_entity_poly.entity_id
_entity_poly.type
_entity_poly.pdbx_seq_one_letter_code
_entity_poly.pdbx_strand_id
1 'polypeptide(L)'
;MSLPSLHPCGCPKCHSRKPHPDRMLHRQINLLASRLDEQQRRWFIAFEAMRIGWGGTQRLAQITGLTPPYHPARPSRTRGRAC
;
A
#
# COMPACT_ATOMS: atom_id res chain seq x y z
N MET A 1 0.00 -26.18 9.78
CA MET A 1 0.37 -24.85 9.26
C MET A 1 -0.85 -23.96 9.34
N SER A 2 -0.87 -22.99 10.25
CA SER A 2 -1.97 -22.01 10.35
C SER A 2 -1.89 -21.06 9.16
N LEU A 3 -3.01 -20.80 8.49
CA LEU A 3 -3.08 -19.74 7.49
C LEU A 3 -2.72 -18.43 8.20
N PRO A 4 -1.74 -17.65 7.70
CA PRO A 4 -1.44 -16.37 8.31
C PRO A 4 -2.71 -15.51 8.26
N SER A 5 -3.06 -14.93 9.41
CA SER A 5 -4.22 -14.06 9.55
C SER A 5 -4.06 -12.88 8.59
N LEU A 6 -4.82 -12.90 7.49
CA LEU A 6 -4.79 -11.83 6.51
C LEU A 6 -5.37 -10.58 7.13
N HIS A 7 -4.62 -9.48 7.04
CA HIS A 7 -5.13 -8.17 7.43
C HIS A 7 -6.38 -7.83 6.57
N PRO A 8 -7.55 -7.56 7.17
CA PRO A 8 -8.70 -7.08 6.44
C PRO A 8 -8.44 -5.65 5.97
N CYS A 9 -8.60 -5.39 4.67
CA CYS A 9 -8.37 -4.07 4.09
C CYS A 9 -9.26 -3.01 4.74
N GLY A 10 -8.65 -1.96 5.30
CA GLY A 10 -9.29 -0.84 5.99
C GLY A 10 -9.73 0.31 5.08
N CYS A 11 -9.62 0.17 3.76
CA CYS A 11 -9.99 1.27 2.85
C CYS A 11 -11.53 1.44 2.76
N PRO A 12 -12.04 2.67 2.56
CA PRO A 12 -13.48 2.93 2.52
C PRO A 12 -14.24 2.09 1.50
N LYS A 13 -13.62 1.81 0.34
CA LYS A 13 -14.21 0.97 -0.71
C LYS A 13 -14.41 -0.47 -0.26
N CYS A 14 -13.44 -1.08 0.42
CA CYS A 14 -13.55 -2.43 0.96
C CYS A 14 -14.57 -2.51 2.11
N HIS A 15 -14.71 -1.45 2.91
CA HIS A 15 -15.72 -1.37 3.96
C HIS A 15 -17.15 -1.22 3.41
N SER A 16 -17.32 -0.65 2.21
CA SER A 16 -18.63 -0.29 1.67
C SER A 16 -19.57 -1.46 1.28
N ARG A 17 -19.18 -2.72 1.52
CA ARG A 17 -19.84 -3.98 1.07
C ARG A 17 -20.08 -4.09 -0.45
N LYS A 18 -19.92 -3.02 -1.22
CA LYS A 18 -20.03 -3.02 -2.68
C LYS A 18 -18.77 -3.63 -3.31
N PRO A 19 -18.90 -4.51 -4.32
CA PRO A 19 -17.75 -4.98 -5.07
C PRO A 19 -17.10 -3.81 -5.81
N HIS A 20 -15.76 -3.82 -5.88
CA HIS A 20 -14.99 -2.83 -6.63
C HIS A 20 -13.76 -3.52 -7.25
N PRO A 21 -13.25 -3.03 -8.39
CA PRO A 21 -12.18 -3.70 -9.14
C PRO A 21 -10.91 -3.90 -8.30
N ASP A 22 -10.56 -2.91 -7.47
CA ASP A 22 -9.35 -2.98 -6.65
C ASP A 22 -9.41 -4.03 -5.50
N ARG A 23 -10.57 -4.65 -5.24
CA ARG A 23 -10.76 -5.51 -4.05
C ARG A 23 -9.88 -6.76 -4.11
N MET A 24 -9.76 -7.36 -5.29
CA MET A 24 -8.92 -8.54 -5.48
C MET A 24 -7.44 -8.18 -5.33
N LEU A 25 -7.02 -7.04 -5.91
CA LEU A 25 -5.66 -6.54 -5.78
C LEU A 25 -5.29 -6.30 -4.31
N HIS A 26 -6.15 -5.64 -3.53
CA HIS A 26 -5.90 -5.41 -2.10
C HIS A 26 -5.73 -6.72 -1.32
N ARG A 27 -6.54 -7.75 -1.65
CA ARG A 27 -6.41 -9.09 -1.04
C ARG A 27 -5.07 -9.76 -1.40
N GLN A 28 -4.64 -9.66 -2.65
CA GLN A 28 -3.35 -10.20 -3.10
C GLN A 28 -2.17 -9.49 -2.43
N ILE A 29 -2.25 -8.16 -2.27
CA ILE A 29 -1.25 -7.38 -1.52
C ILE A 29 -1.15 -7.89 -0.07
N ASN A 30 -2.28 -8.05 0.63
CA ASN A 30 -2.27 -8.55 2.02
C ASN A 30 -1.81 -10.00 2.13
N LEU A 31 -2.11 -10.84 1.13
CA LEU A 31 -1.60 -12.20 1.06
C LEU A 31 -0.08 -12.22 0.91
N LEU A 32 0.48 -11.41 0.00
CA LEU A 32 1.93 -11.30 -0.16
C LEU A 32 2.58 -10.79 1.13
N ALA A 33 2.06 -9.69 1.70
CA ALA A 33 2.58 -9.11 2.94
C ALA A 33 2.58 -10.11 4.10
N SER A 34 1.57 -10.99 4.19
CA SER A 34 1.48 -12.04 5.22
C SER A 34 2.58 -13.12 5.15
N ARG A 35 3.31 -13.20 4.04
CA ARG A 35 4.40 -14.17 3.81
C ARG A 35 5.79 -13.58 3.94
N LEU A 36 5.89 -12.25 3.97
CA LEU A 36 7.14 -11.52 4.12
C LEU A 36 7.47 -11.35 5.60
N ASP A 37 8.76 -11.29 5.94
CA ASP A 37 9.20 -10.87 7.27
C ASP A 37 8.98 -9.35 7.49
N GLU A 38 9.26 -8.85 8.69
CA GLU A 38 9.04 -7.44 9.03
C GLU A 38 9.84 -6.46 8.15
N GLN A 39 11.11 -6.77 7.86
CA GLN A 39 11.97 -5.90 7.08
C GLN A 39 11.54 -5.89 5.61
N GLN A 40 11.20 -7.05 5.07
CA GLN A 40 10.67 -7.22 3.71
C GLN A 40 9.32 -6.51 3.54
N ARG A 41 8.41 -6.66 4.51
CA ARG A 41 7.12 -5.93 4.52
C ARG A 41 7.34 -4.43 4.42
N ARG A 42 8.21 -3.88 5.26
CA ARG A 42 8.51 -2.44 5.27
C ARG A 42 9.05 -1.93 3.93
N TRP A 43 10.00 -2.65 3.33
CA TRP A 43 10.56 -2.31 2.02
C TRP A 43 9.53 -2.40 0.90
N PHE A 44 8.74 -3.47 0.89
CA PHE A 44 7.67 -3.67 -0.09
C PHE A 44 6.65 -2.52 -0.06
N ILE A 45 6.20 -2.11 1.13
CA ILE A 45 5.26 -0.99 1.27
C ILE A 45 5.88 0.34 0.83
N ALA A 46 7.14 0.59 1.17
CA ALA A 46 7.84 1.79 0.71
C ALA A 46 7.94 1.84 -0.82
N PHE A 47 8.31 0.73 -1.45
CA PHE A 47 8.44 0.61 -2.90
C PHE A 47 7.10 0.82 -3.62
N GLU A 48 6.03 0.15 -3.17
CA GLU A 48 4.69 0.35 -3.78
C GLU A 48 4.15 1.76 -3.52
N ALA A 49 4.42 2.37 -2.36
CA ALA A 49 4.02 3.75 -2.08
C ALA A 49 4.70 4.73 -3.05
N MET A 50 5.98 4.53 -3.37
CA MET A 50 6.70 5.31 -4.39
C MET A 50 6.04 5.17 -5.77
N ARG A 51 5.63 3.95 -6.12
CA ARG A 51 5.01 3.61 -7.40
C ARG A 51 3.62 4.24 -7.56
N ILE A 52 2.84 4.31 -6.47
CA ILE A 52 1.54 4.99 -6.42
C ILE A 52 1.73 6.52 -6.46
N GLY A 53 2.79 7.04 -5.83
CA GLY A 53 3.07 8.47 -5.76
C GLY A 53 2.33 9.16 -4.61
N TRP A 54 1.81 10.36 -4.85
CA TRP A 54 1.18 11.17 -3.80
C TRP A 54 -0.03 10.44 -3.18
N GLY A 55 -0.08 10.40 -1.85
CA GLY A 55 -1.08 9.62 -1.10
C GLY A 55 -0.83 8.11 -1.05
N GLY A 56 0.23 7.59 -1.70
CA GLY A 56 0.56 6.16 -1.75
C GLY A 56 0.77 5.54 -0.37
N THR A 57 1.49 6.24 0.51
CA THR A 57 1.70 5.82 1.91
C THR A 57 0.37 5.62 2.65
N GLN A 58 -0.52 6.61 2.60
CA GLN A 58 -1.82 6.54 3.29
C GLN A 58 -2.69 5.43 2.70
N ARG A 59 -2.66 5.27 1.37
CA ARG A 59 -3.42 4.22 0.69
C ARG A 59 -2.92 2.83 1.06
N LEU A 60 -1.61 2.60 1.12
CA LEU A 60 -1.06 1.29 1.51
C LEU A 60 -1.24 1.01 3.01
N ALA A 61 -1.18 2.01 3.87
CA ALA A 61 -1.52 1.84 5.28
C ALA A 61 -2.96 1.36 5.46
N GLN A 62 -3.92 1.93 4.72
CA GLN A 62 -5.30 1.45 4.70
C GLN A 62 -5.43 0.02 4.16
N ILE A 63 -4.65 -0.34 3.15
CA ILE A 63 -4.75 -1.68 2.54
C ILE A 63 -4.17 -2.74 3.49
N THR A 64 -2.97 -2.48 4.02
CA THR A 64 -2.12 -3.48 4.65
C THR A 64 -2.05 -3.41 6.17
N GLY A 65 -2.50 -2.31 6.77
CA GLY A 65 -2.31 -2.05 8.21
C GLY A 65 -0.87 -1.72 8.59
N LEU A 66 0.03 -1.58 7.60
CA LEU A 66 1.44 -1.33 7.80
C LEU A 66 1.78 0.13 7.48
N THR A 67 2.54 0.77 8.36
CA THR A 67 3.12 2.09 8.09
C THR A 67 4.54 1.89 7.53
N PRO A 68 4.87 2.43 6.34
CA PRO A 68 6.23 2.36 5.83
C PRO A 68 7.20 3.13 6.75
N PRO A 69 8.46 2.70 6.83
CA PRO A 69 9.45 3.29 7.73
C PRO A 69 9.82 4.74 7.39
N TYR A 70 9.44 5.25 6.21
CA TYR A 70 9.67 6.62 5.81
C TYR A 70 8.66 7.08 4.76
N HIS A 71 8.36 8.38 4.72
CA HIS A 71 7.57 8.98 3.64
C HIS A 71 8.45 9.00 2.38
N PRO A 72 8.13 8.27 1.29
CA PRO A 72 8.80 8.52 0.02
C PRO A 72 8.31 9.87 -0.48
N ALA A 73 9.02 10.94 -0.10
CA ALA A 73 8.88 12.21 -0.76
C ALA A 73 9.26 11.98 -2.22
N ARG A 74 8.28 12.00 -3.12
CA ARG A 74 8.56 12.12 -4.54
C ARG A 74 9.15 13.52 -4.71
N PRO A 75 10.40 13.70 -5.18
CA PRO A 75 10.88 15.03 -5.50
C PRO A 75 9.89 15.63 -6.50
N SER A 76 9.40 16.82 -6.17
CA SER A 76 8.53 17.62 -7.03
C SER A 76 9.16 17.64 -8.41
N ARG A 77 8.48 17.04 -9.39
CA ARG A 77 8.82 17.16 -10.81
C ARG A 77 8.85 18.65 -11.08
N THR A 78 10.05 19.24 -11.14
CA THR A 78 10.25 20.64 -11.48
C THR A 78 9.50 20.85 -12.79
N ARG A 79 8.42 21.63 -12.73
CA ARG A 79 7.83 22.15 -13.95
C ARG A 79 8.94 23.01 -14.53
N GLY A 80 9.45 22.61 -15.69
CA GLY A 80 10.23 23.51 -16.52
C GLY A 80 9.44 24.80 -16.64
N ARG A 81 9.98 25.88 -16.08
CA ARG A 81 9.75 27.20 -16.62
C ARG A 81 10.95 27.47 -17.50
N ALA A 82 10.76 27.23 -18.78
CA ALA A 82 11.42 28.04 -19.78
C ALA A 82 11.01 29.50 -19.52
N CYS A 83 12.00 30.33 -19.27
CA CYS A 83 12.11 31.75 -19.64
C CYS A 83 13.59 32.10 -19.45
#